data_AF-A0A1X2H7G2-F1
#
_entry.id   AF-A0A1X2H7G2-F1
#
_cell.length_a   1.000
_cell.length_b   1.000
_cell.length_c   1.000
_cell.angle_alpha   90.00
_cell.angle_beta   90.00
_cell.angle_gamma   90.00
#
_symmetry.space_group_name_H-M   'P 1'
#
loop_
_entity.id
_entity.type
_entity.pdbx_description
1 polymer ?
#
loop_
_entity_poly.entity_id
_entity_poly.type
_entity_poly.pdbx_seq_one_letter_code
_entity_poly.pdbx_strand_id
1 'polypeptide(L)'
;MEEEARKRKERLAELRKRKLGANADDARTSAEAEKSLAFRSYTPNDEKLKESVNIATPDDITDTVESETKDLAKIAIAQAAEKDNEEVDLFNLAPKKPNWDLKRDVEKKLHKLDRRTQRAILELIRVRLQESGDTEGMAEVIASAEKQAKLEAEYDD
;
A
#
# COMPACT_ATOMS: atom_id res chain seq x y z
N MET A 1 0.46 51.99 35.76
CA MET A 1 1.18 50.70 35.62
C MET A 1 0.41 49.52 36.22
N GLU A 2 -0.02 49.59 37.48
CA GLU A 2 -0.73 48.45 38.12
C GLU A 2 -2.09 48.14 37.50
N GLU A 3 -2.82 49.16 37.04
CA GLU A 3 -4.12 48.97 36.38
C GLU A 3 -4.01 48.29 35.01
N GLU A 4 -2.95 48.58 34.26
CA GLU A 4 -2.70 47.95 32.96
C GLU A 4 -2.29 46.48 33.14
N ALA A 5 -1.53 46.18 34.22
CA ALA A 5 -1.18 44.82 34.58
C ALA A 5 -2.42 43.98 34.97
N ARG A 6 -3.37 44.58 35.69
CA ARG A 6 -4.66 43.92 36.03
C ARG A 6 -5.50 43.63 34.79
N LYS A 7 -5.68 44.61 33.90
CA LYS A 7 -6.41 44.43 32.64
C LYS A 7 -5.79 43.36 31.74
N ARG A 8 -4.44 43.29 31.68
CA ARG A 8 -3.74 42.23 30.94
C ARG A 8 -3.95 40.85 31.57
N LYS A 9 -3.91 40.75 32.90
CA LYS A 9 -4.13 39.50 33.64
C LYS A 9 -5.54 38.96 33.41
N GLU A 10 -6.55 39.82 33.44
CA GLU A 10 -7.95 39.46 33.17
C GLU A 10 -8.14 38.97 31.73
N ARG A 11 -7.62 39.71 30.75
CA ARG A 11 -7.69 39.32 29.33
C ARG A 11 -7.01 37.98 29.05
N LEU A 12 -5.87 37.72 29.70
CA LEU A 12 -5.16 36.44 29.59
C LEU A 12 -5.94 35.29 30.27
N ALA A 13 -6.61 35.56 31.39
CA ALA A 13 -7.44 34.57 32.08
C ALA A 13 -8.65 34.16 31.23
N GLU A 14 -9.32 35.13 30.58
CA GLU A 14 -10.43 34.86 29.66
C GLU A 14 -10.00 34.05 28.44
N LEU A 15 -8.85 34.40 27.83
CA LEU A 15 -8.29 33.63 26.71
C LEU A 15 -7.94 32.19 27.12
N ARG A 16 -7.45 31.98 28.34
CA ARG A 16 -7.17 30.64 28.88
C ARG A 16 -8.43 29.83 29.13
N LYS A 17 -9.45 30.42 29.77
CA LYS A 17 -10.76 29.78 29.98
C LYS A 17 -11.41 29.36 28.67
N ARG A 18 -11.26 30.18 27.61
CA ARG A 18 -11.74 29.83 26.27
C ARG A 18 -10.95 28.69 25.61
N LYS A 19 -9.65 28.57 25.86
CA LYS A 19 -8.79 27.56 25.22
C LYS A 19 -8.83 26.19 25.91
N LEU A 20 -8.94 26.15 27.24
CA LEU A 20 -8.90 24.91 28.04
C LEU A 20 -10.28 24.49 28.60
N GLY A 21 -11.34 25.24 28.35
CA GLY A 21 -12.63 25.07 29.04
C GLY A 21 -12.59 25.55 30.49
N ALA A 22 -13.74 25.58 31.16
CA ALA A 22 -13.96 26.21 32.46
C ALA A 22 -13.11 25.67 33.63
N ASN A 23 -12.35 24.57 33.44
CA ASN A 23 -11.58 23.87 34.47
C ASN A 23 -10.06 24.12 34.37
N ALA A 24 -9.62 25.21 33.73
CA ALA A 24 -8.20 25.48 33.51
C ALA A 24 -7.41 25.89 34.77
N ASP A 25 -8.09 26.39 35.82
CA ASP A 25 -7.43 26.78 37.09
C ASP A 25 -7.15 25.57 38.00
N ASP A 26 -7.94 24.50 37.89
CA ASP A 26 -7.74 23.25 38.64
C ASP A 26 -6.67 22.34 37.99
N ALA A 27 -6.48 22.51 36.68
CA ALA A 27 -5.53 21.73 35.89
C ALA A 27 -4.05 22.02 36.21
N ARG A 28 -3.70 23.15 36.85
CA ARG A 28 -2.30 23.44 37.25
C ARG A 28 -1.91 22.89 38.61
N THR A 29 -2.87 22.65 39.50
CA THR A 29 -2.62 22.04 40.81
C THR A 29 -2.79 20.52 40.77
N SER A 30 -3.65 20.01 39.88
CA SER A 30 -3.89 18.56 39.72
C SER A 30 -2.88 17.90 38.76
N ALA A 31 -2.45 18.56 37.67
CA ALA A 31 -1.56 17.91 36.69
C ALA A 31 -0.11 17.72 37.16
N GLU A 32 0.35 18.45 38.18
CA GLU A 32 1.68 18.30 38.78
C GLU A 32 1.68 17.23 39.90
N ALA A 33 0.52 16.91 40.48
CA ALA A 33 0.40 16.08 41.68
C ALA A 33 0.25 14.57 41.42
N GLU A 34 0.02 14.14 40.18
CA GLU A 34 -0.36 12.74 39.89
C GLU A 34 0.62 11.95 38.99
N LYS A 35 1.78 12.50 38.64
CA LYS A 35 2.83 11.72 37.97
C LYS A 35 3.81 11.17 38.99
N SER A 36 3.53 9.98 39.51
CA SER A 36 4.52 9.23 40.29
C SER A 36 5.74 8.92 39.42
N LEU A 37 6.94 9.25 39.92
CA LEU A 37 8.19 8.90 39.21
C LEU A 37 8.48 7.42 39.42
N ALA A 38 8.72 6.70 38.33
CA ALA A 38 9.15 5.30 38.38
C ALA A 38 10.61 5.16 37.97
N PHE A 39 11.46 4.60 38.84
CA PHE A 39 12.85 4.28 38.51
C PHE A 39 13.03 2.78 38.38
N ARG A 40 13.77 2.34 37.35
CA ARG A 40 14.04 0.92 37.06
C ARG A 40 15.38 0.45 37.63
N SER A 41 16.37 1.34 37.73
CA SER A 41 17.76 0.98 38.10
C SER A 41 18.37 1.85 39.20
N TYR A 42 17.57 2.72 39.84
CA TYR A 42 18.09 3.68 40.81
C TYR A 42 17.17 3.82 42.03
N THR A 43 17.78 3.75 43.21
CA THR A 43 17.14 4.06 44.49
C THR A 43 17.65 5.43 44.95
N PRO A 44 16.79 6.46 45.03
CA PRO A 44 17.18 7.76 45.56
C PRO A 44 17.77 7.65 46.96
N ASN A 45 18.76 8.47 47.32
CA ASN A 45 19.31 8.46 48.67
C ASN A 45 18.45 9.29 49.65
N ASP A 46 17.81 10.35 49.16
CA ASP A 46 16.94 11.25 49.94
C ASP A 46 15.63 10.56 50.36
N GLU A 47 15.32 10.59 51.67
CA GLU A 47 14.16 9.91 52.26
C GLU A 47 12.82 10.43 51.70
N LYS A 48 12.68 11.75 51.53
CA LYS A 48 11.47 12.37 50.95
C LYS A 48 11.21 11.95 49.51
N LEU A 49 12.26 11.62 48.78
CA LEU A 49 12.16 11.19 47.39
C LEU A 49 11.93 9.69 47.27
N LYS A 50 12.41 8.88 48.24
CA LYS A 50 12.11 7.45 48.33
C LYS A 50 10.62 7.18 48.50
N GLU A 51 9.91 8.00 49.28
CA GLU A 51 8.46 7.82 49.54
C GLU A 51 7.59 8.18 48.33
N SER A 52 8.07 9.05 47.43
CA SER A 52 7.32 9.54 46.27
C SER A 52 7.66 8.83 44.95
N VAL A 53 8.64 7.92 44.98
CA VAL A 53 9.12 7.19 43.80
C VAL A 53 8.77 5.72 43.92
N ASN A 54 8.14 5.18 42.88
CA ASN A 54 7.90 3.74 42.76
C ASN A 54 9.10 3.08 42.07
N ILE A 55 9.70 2.06 42.70
CA ILE A 55 10.77 1.28 42.07
C ILE A 55 10.10 0.19 41.23
N ALA A 56 10.25 0.26 39.91
CA ALA A 56 9.67 -0.73 39.01
C ALA A 56 10.40 -2.06 39.14
N THR A 57 9.65 -3.11 39.45
CA THR A 57 10.14 -4.49 39.56
C THR A 57 10.02 -5.22 38.21
N PRO A 58 10.76 -6.33 37.99
CA PRO A 58 10.63 -7.10 36.76
C PRO A 58 9.20 -7.58 36.45
N ASP A 59 8.36 -7.74 37.47
CA ASP A 59 6.96 -8.13 37.33
C ASP A 59 6.08 -7.02 36.72
N ASP A 60 6.53 -5.76 36.79
CA ASP A 60 5.85 -4.61 36.17
C ASP A 60 6.14 -4.51 34.65
N ILE A 61 7.00 -5.38 34.11
CA ILE A 61 7.36 -5.43 32.69
C ILE A 61 6.43 -6.42 31.99
N THR A 62 5.24 -5.95 31.62
CA THR A 62 4.24 -6.76 30.90
C THR A 62 4.58 -6.94 29.42
N ASP A 63 5.23 -5.94 28.83
CA ASP A 63 5.44 -5.86 27.39
C ASP A 63 6.90 -6.25 27.09
N THR A 64 7.08 -7.52 26.72
CA THR A 64 8.39 -8.07 26.35
C THR A 64 8.37 -8.50 24.88
N VAL A 65 9.51 -8.46 24.20
CA VAL A 65 9.63 -8.92 22.80
C VAL A 65 9.14 -10.37 22.64
N GLU A 66 9.33 -11.21 23.66
CA GLU A 66 8.83 -12.58 23.72
C GLU A 66 7.30 -12.68 23.72
N SER A 67 6.59 -11.75 24.38
CA SER A 67 5.12 -11.74 24.37
C SER A 67 4.58 -11.28 23.02
N GLU A 68 5.25 -10.33 22.37
CA GLU A 68 4.87 -9.84 21.04
C GLU A 68 5.09 -10.87 19.93
N THR A 69 6.15 -11.67 20.03
CA THR A 69 6.53 -12.64 18.97
C THR A 69 5.87 -14.01 19.13
N LYS A 70 5.28 -14.32 20.29
CA LYS A 70 4.64 -15.61 20.60
C LYS A 70 3.59 -16.04 19.57
N ASP A 71 2.86 -15.09 19.00
CA ASP A 71 1.78 -15.38 18.05
C ASP A 71 2.25 -15.41 16.59
N LEU A 72 3.42 -14.83 16.26
CA LEU A 72 3.97 -14.87 14.91
C LEU A 72 4.25 -16.30 14.44
N ALA A 73 4.74 -17.15 15.33
CA ALA A 73 4.98 -18.56 15.03
C ALA A 73 3.68 -19.29 14.66
N LYS A 74 2.59 -19.01 15.38
CA LYS A 74 1.27 -19.61 15.08
C LYS A 74 0.72 -19.11 13.75
N ILE A 75 0.88 -17.81 13.47
CA ILE A 75 0.45 -17.20 12.21
C ILE A 75 1.20 -17.82 11.03
N ALA A 76 2.53 -17.98 11.13
CA ALA A 76 3.33 -18.57 10.07
C ALA A 76 2.92 -20.03 9.77
N ILE A 77 2.65 -20.83 10.81
CA ILE A 77 2.16 -22.21 10.65
C ILE A 77 0.77 -22.22 10.00
N ALA A 78 -0.14 -21.34 10.42
CA ALA A 78 -1.47 -21.23 9.84
C ALA A 78 -1.43 -20.84 8.35
N GLN A 79 -0.58 -19.86 7.99
CA GLN A 79 -0.40 -19.44 6.60
C GLN A 79 0.21 -20.53 5.71
N ALA A 80 1.14 -21.33 6.25
CA ALA A 80 1.69 -22.47 5.52
C ALA A 80 0.60 -23.52 5.26
N ALA A 81 -0.19 -23.85 6.29
CA ALA A 81 -1.31 -24.79 6.15
C ALA A 81 -2.39 -24.28 5.18
N GLU A 82 -2.64 -22.97 5.12
CA GLU A 82 -3.55 -22.37 4.15
C GLU A 82 -3.05 -22.53 2.72
N LYS A 83 -1.76 -22.28 2.47
CA LYS A 83 -1.12 -22.50 1.15
C LYS A 83 -1.08 -23.96 0.72
N ASP A 84 -0.96 -24.89 1.67
CA ASP A 84 -1.02 -26.32 1.37
C ASP A 84 -2.44 -26.79 1.04
N ASN A 85 -3.46 -26.11 1.56
CA ASN A 85 -4.88 -26.36 1.24
C ASN A 85 -5.34 -25.66 -0.04
N GLU A 86 -4.64 -24.60 -0.49
CA GLU A 86 -4.86 -24.04 -1.81
C GLU A 86 -4.59 -25.12 -2.86
N GLU A 87 -5.62 -25.49 -3.62
CA GLU A 87 -5.53 -26.53 -4.65
C GLU A 87 -4.44 -26.14 -5.65
N VAL A 88 -3.35 -26.90 -5.64
CA VAL A 88 -2.25 -26.75 -6.60
C VAL A 88 -2.82 -26.98 -8.00
N ASP A 89 -2.82 -25.95 -8.83
CA ASP A 89 -3.27 -26.03 -10.21
C ASP A 89 -2.40 -27.04 -10.99
N LEU A 90 -2.93 -28.25 -11.18
CA LEU A 90 -2.27 -29.36 -11.86
C LEU A 90 -1.90 -29.03 -13.31
N PHE A 91 -2.54 -28.03 -13.92
CA PHE A 91 -2.23 -27.60 -15.28
C PHE A 91 -0.88 -26.87 -15.36
N ASN A 92 -0.49 -26.16 -14.30
CA ASN A 92 0.81 -25.50 -14.19
C ASN A 92 1.94 -26.45 -13.77
N LEU A 93 1.59 -27.55 -13.07
CA LEU A 93 2.55 -28.55 -12.61
C LEU A 93 2.85 -29.64 -13.68
N ALA A 94 1.99 -29.79 -14.68
CA ALA A 94 2.22 -30.72 -15.77
C ALA A 94 3.50 -30.37 -16.56
N PRO A 95 4.26 -31.38 -17.04
CA PRO A 95 5.43 -31.14 -17.87
C PRO A 95 5.00 -30.42 -19.15
N LYS A 96 5.45 -29.17 -19.30
CA LYS A 96 5.14 -28.36 -20.47
C LYS A 96 5.80 -28.93 -21.73
N LYS A 97 5.26 -28.60 -22.90
CA LYS A 97 5.84 -28.98 -24.19
C LYS A 97 7.29 -28.48 -24.28
N PRO A 98 8.24 -29.23 -24.89
CA PRO A 98 9.63 -28.79 -25.03
C PRO A 98 9.79 -27.40 -25.66
N ASN A 99 8.89 -27.03 -26.56
CA ASN A 99 8.92 -25.75 -27.29
C ASN A 99 8.09 -24.63 -26.62
N TRP A 100 7.59 -24.83 -25.39
CA TRP A 100 6.68 -23.85 -24.77
C TRP A 100 7.36 -22.51 -24.51
N ASP A 101 8.64 -22.55 -24.12
CA ASP A 101 9.47 -21.39 -23.84
C ASP A 101 9.77 -20.62 -25.13
N LEU A 102 10.11 -21.36 -26.19
CA LEU A 102 10.29 -20.80 -27.52
C LEU A 102 9.02 -20.12 -28.02
N LYS A 103 7.86 -20.76 -27.85
CA LYS A 103 6.58 -20.17 -28.25
C LYS A 103 6.35 -18.86 -27.49
N ARG A 104 6.43 -18.87 -26.17
CA ARG A 104 6.20 -17.68 -25.31
C ARG A 104 7.12 -16.51 -25.69
N ASP A 105 8.40 -16.78 -25.87
CA ASP A 105 9.40 -15.72 -26.10
C ASP A 105 9.37 -15.19 -27.54
N VAL A 106 8.94 -16.03 -28.50
CA VAL A 106 8.82 -15.66 -29.92
C VAL A 106 7.47 -15.00 -30.23
N GLU A 107 6.38 -15.36 -29.54
CA GLU A 107 5.02 -14.83 -29.73
C GLU A 107 5.03 -13.29 -29.74
N LYS A 108 5.70 -12.67 -28.76
CA LYS A 108 5.78 -11.20 -28.64
C LYS A 108 6.49 -10.54 -29.82
N LYS A 109 7.46 -11.23 -30.43
CA LYS A 109 8.18 -10.74 -31.61
C LYS A 109 7.34 -10.95 -32.86
N LEU A 110 6.69 -12.11 -32.99
CA LEU A 110 5.79 -12.42 -34.10
C LEU A 110 4.62 -11.45 -34.17
N HIS A 111 3.93 -11.18 -33.07
CA HIS A 111 2.81 -10.24 -33.06
C HIS A 111 3.22 -8.81 -33.49
N LYS A 112 4.44 -8.37 -33.12
CA LYS A 112 4.98 -7.08 -33.61
C LYS A 112 5.31 -7.13 -35.11
N LEU A 113 5.83 -8.25 -35.59
CA LEU A 113 6.18 -8.43 -36.99
C LEU A 113 4.91 -8.52 -37.84
N ASP A 114 3.92 -9.29 -37.40
CA ASP A 114 2.67 -9.51 -38.10
C ASP A 114 1.91 -8.19 -38.32
N ARG A 115 1.81 -7.34 -37.29
CA ARG A 115 1.27 -5.97 -37.44
C ARG A 115 2.00 -5.13 -38.49
N ARG A 116 3.32 -5.31 -38.66
CA ARG A 116 4.10 -4.60 -39.68
C ARG A 116 3.90 -5.22 -41.06
N THR A 117 3.82 -6.54 -41.14
CA THR A 117 3.56 -7.29 -42.37
C THR A 117 2.18 -6.95 -42.92
N GLN A 118 1.14 -6.98 -42.08
CA GLN A 118 -0.22 -6.56 -42.46
C GLN A 118 -0.25 -5.12 -42.99
N ARG A 119 0.46 -4.18 -42.34
CA ARG A 119 0.58 -2.80 -42.83
C ARG A 119 1.27 -2.70 -44.19
N ALA A 120 2.38 -3.42 -44.38
CA ALA A 120 3.09 -3.45 -45.65
C ALA A 120 2.23 -4.07 -46.77
N ILE A 121 1.46 -5.12 -46.47
CA ILE A 121 0.49 -5.71 -47.39
C ILE A 121 -0.58 -4.67 -47.78
N LEU A 122 -1.15 -3.95 -46.82
CA LEU A 122 -2.14 -2.90 -47.09
C LEU A 122 -1.57 -1.77 -47.94
N GLU A 123 -0.32 -1.37 -47.69
CA GLU A 123 0.37 -0.35 -48.50
C GLU A 123 0.59 -0.83 -49.94
N LEU A 124 1.05 -2.07 -50.13
CA LEU A 124 1.23 -2.65 -51.46
C LEU A 124 -0.11 -2.76 -52.21
N ILE A 125 -1.20 -3.17 -51.55
CA ILE A 125 -2.52 -3.23 -52.17
C ILE A 125 -2.98 -1.82 -52.56
N ARG A 126 -2.76 -0.82 -51.71
CA ARG A 126 -3.09 0.58 -51.99
C ARG A 126 -2.37 1.11 -53.24
N VAL A 127 -1.05 0.89 -53.34
CA VAL A 127 -0.25 1.29 -54.51
C VAL A 127 -0.78 0.61 -55.77
N ARG A 128 -1.03 -0.70 -55.70
CA ARG A 128 -1.52 -1.48 -56.84
C ARG A 128 -2.90 -1.01 -57.33
N LEU A 129 -3.82 -0.68 -56.42
CA LEU A 129 -5.14 -0.17 -56.79
C LEU A 129 -5.10 1.25 -57.37
N GLN A 130 -4.19 2.09 -56.87
CA GLN A 130 -3.95 3.41 -57.43
C GLN A 130 -3.40 3.33 -58.86
N GLU A 131 -2.47 2.40 -59.11
CA GLU A 131 -1.93 2.12 -60.45
C GLU A 131 -3.01 1.57 -61.40
N SER A 132 -3.95 0.76 -60.91
CA SER A 132 -5.05 0.21 -61.72
C SER A 132 -6.24 1.16 -61.88
N GLY A 133 -6.27 2.29 -61.19
CA GLY A 133 -7.37 3.26 -61.23
C GLY A 133 -8.67 2.77 -60.58
N ASP A 134 -8.62 1.69 -59.80
CA ASP A 134 -9.79 1.01 -59.26
C ASP A 134 -10.07 1.48 -57.82
N THR A 135 -10.82 2.58 -57.73
CA THR A 135 -11.16 3.21 -56.44
C THR A 135 -12.26 2.47 -55.69
N GLU A 136 -13.09 1.69 -56.39
CA GLU A 136 -14.18 0.90 -55.81
C GLU A 136 -13.63 -0.32 -55.05
N GLY A 137 -12.64 -1.02 -55.61
CA GLY A 137 -11.95 -2.10 -54.93
C GLY A 137 -11.24 -1.67 -53.63
N MET A 138 -10.89 -0.38 -53.50
CA MET A 138 -10.14 0.11 -52.34
C MET A 138 -11.01 0.18 -51.09
N ALA A 139 -12.26 0.58 -51.25
CA ALA A 139 -13.23 0.63 -50.15
C ALA A 139 -13.58 -0.78 -49.63
N GLU A 140 -13.69 -1.76 -50.54
CA GLU A 140 -14.00 -3.14 -50.20
C GLU A 140 -12.84 -3.83 -49.47
N VAL A 141 -11.60 -3.62 -49.91
CA VAL A 141 -10.41 -4.16 -49.23
C VAL A 141 -10.29 -3.59 -47.81
N ILE A 142 -10.52 -2.29 -47.62
CA ILE A 142 -10.46 -1.67 -46.28
C ILE A 142 -11.56 -2.24 -45.38
N ALA A 143 -12.79 -2.39 -45.89
CA ALA A 143 -13.91 -2.97 -45.13
C ALA A 143 -13.66 -4.45 -44.76
N SER A 144 -13.02 -5.22 -45.64
CA SER A 144 -12.66 -6.62 -45.37
C SER A 144 -11.52 -6.75 -44.34
N ALA A 145 -10.52 -5.88 -44.41
CA ALA A 145 -9.42 -5.84 -43.43
C ALA A 145 -9.90 -5.42 -42.04
N GLU A 146 -10.82 -4.46 -41.94
CA GLU A 146 -11.44 -4.07 -40.67
C GLU A 146 -12.29 -5.19 -40.05
N LYS A 147 -12.98 -5.99 -40.89
CA LYS A 147 -13.70 -7.18 -40.42
C LYS A 147 -12.77 -8.26 -39.90
N GLN A 148 -11.67 -8.55 -40.61
CA GLN A 148 -10.68 -9.53 -40.18
C GLN A 148 -9.99 -9.12 -38.88
N ALA A 149 -9.62 -7.85 -38.73
CA ALA A 149 -9.01 -7.35 -37.49
C ALA A 149 -9.95 -7.42 -36.28
N LYS A 150 -11.26 -7.22 -36.47
CA LYS A 150 -12.27 -7.40 -35.41
C LYS A 150 -12.46 -8.87 -35.03
N LEU A 151 -12.44 -9.76 -36.02
CA LEU A 151 -12.54 -11.20 -35.83
C LEU A 151 -11.31 -11.74 -35.08
N GLU A 152 -10.09 -11.34 -35.46
CA GLU A 152 -8.87 -11.73 -34.73
C GLU A 152 -8.87 -11.22 -33.29
N ALA A 153 -9.37 -10.01 -33.04
CA ALA A 153 -9.48 -9.46 -31.69
C ALA A 153 -10.54 -10.18 -30.81
N GLU A 154 -11.52 -10.85 -31.41
CA GLU A 154 -12.56 -11.62 -30.70
C GLU A 154 -12.09 -13.04 -30.34
N TYR A 155 -11.04 -13.57 -30.99
CA TYR A 155 -10.50 -14.90 -30.75
C TYR A 155 -9.26 -14.94 -29.82
N ASP A 156 -8.74 -13.77 -29.45
CA ASP A 156 -7.55 -13.61 -28.59
C ASP A 156 -7.90 -13.30 -27.11
N ASP A 157 -9.19 -13.36 -26.74
CA ASP A 157 -9.72 -13.33 -25.35
C ASP A 157 -10.22 -14.73 -24.92
#